data_AF-A0A352DSV6-F1
#
_entry.id   AF-A0A352DSV6-F1
#
_cell.length_a   1.000
_cell.length_b   1.000
_cell.length_c   1.000
_cell.angle_alpha   90.00
_cell.angle_beta   90.00
_cell.angle_gamma   90.00
#
_symmetry.space_group_name_H-M   'P 1'
#
loop_
_entity.id
_entity.type
_entity.pdbx_description
1 polymer ?
#
loop_
_entity_poly.entity_id
_entity_poly.type
_entity_poly.pdbx_seq_one_letter_code
_entity_poly.pdbx_strand_id
1 'polypeptide(L)'
;RLRLAGRDQLAAHTPRPKPPGDALLAVQVHESAANNAVARLGLSGRRFALEDLVTTVAARLGVEPRVPDDLPEHVSVSFAAAEPIRVTCEDGLVHVHVTLDSLESSRRSWYDIVAHVAYRPVVDGMQVCLEREGPVQLSGPGHQGRMEIALRTIFGKIFAKERRIPLLPAGLASNPRLADLRAVQAVATDGWLALALAPTTTTGVSAAPATATGAPAQRLLRRR
;
A
#
# COMPACT_ATOMS: atom_id res chain seq x y z
N ARG A 1 20.09 -11.60 2.69
CA ARG A 1 18.68 -11.77 3.14
C ARG A 1 18.45 -10.90 4.37
N LEU A 2 17.67 -9.82 4.25
CA LEU A 2 17.34 -8.92 5.35
C LEU A 2 15.92 -9.23 5.85
N ARG A 3 15.75 -9.42 7.17
CA ARG A 3 14.46 -9.67 7.83
C ARG A 3 14.05 -8.43 8.61
N LEU A 4 12.92 -7.82 8.23
CA LEU A 4 12.27 -6.80 9.03
C LEU A 4 11.03 -7.43 9.70
N ALA A 5 11.28 -8.12 10.80
CA ALA A 5 10.28 -8.54 11.77
C ALA A 5 10.98 -8.50 13.13
N GLY A 6 10.41 -7.82 14.11
CA GLY A 6 10.99 -7.74 15.45
C GLY A 6 11.26 -9.15 16.00
N ARG A 7 12.32 -9.30 16.81
CA ARG A 7 12.68 -10.58 17.45
C ARG A 7 11.51 -11.18 18.26
N ASP A 8 10.54 -10.33 18.65
CA ASP A 8 9.37 -10.69 19.47
C ASP A 8 8.04 -10.70 18.68
N GLN A 9 8.06 -10.57 17.35
CA GLN A 9 6.82 -10.51 16.55
C GLN A 9 6.31 -11.92 16.20
N LEU A 10 5.44 -12.45 17.07
CA LEU A 10 4.62 -13.67 16.92
C LEU A 10 3.59 -13.62 15.77
N ALA A 11 3.55 -12.56 14.96
CA ALA A 11 2.36 -12.21 14.18
C ALA A 11 2.23 -12.85 12.79
N ALA A 12 3.30 -13.44 12.24
CA ALA A 12 3.25 -14.06 10.91
C ALA A 12 2.98 -15.56 11.01
N HIS A 13 1.70 -15.92 11.10
CA HIS A 13 1.23 -17.30 11.19
C HIS A 13 1.11 -17.99 9.81
N THR A 14 1.29 -17.24 8.73
CA THR A 14 1.26 -17.70 7.34
C THR A 14 2.66 -17.93 6.77
N PRO A 15 2.83 -18.89 5.85
CA PRO A 15 4.12 -19.15 5.22
C PRO A 15 4.55 -17.97 4.35
N ARG A 16 5.78 -17.49 4.55
CA ARG A 16 6.35 -16.41 3.75
C ARG A 16 6.50 -16.81 2.27
N PRO A 17 6.30 -15.88 1.32
CA PRO A 17 6.64 -16.09 -0.08
C PRO A 17 8.13 -16.44 -0.25
N LYS A 18 8.41 -17.49 -1.03
CA LYS A 18 9.78 -17.91 -1.34
C LYS A 18 10.30 -17.07 -2.51
N PRO A 19 11.52 -16.50 -2.41
CA PRO A 19 12.13 -15.84 -3.56
C PRO A 19 12.52 -16.86 -4.63
N PRO A 20 12.65 -16.43 -5.89
CA PRO A 20 13.25 -17.23 -6.96
C PRO A 20 14.64 -17.77 -6.58
N GLY A 21 15.02 -18.92 -7.11
CA GLY A 21 16.25 -19.63 -6.72
C GLY A 21 17.55 -18.89 -7.08
N ASP A 22 17.49 -18.02 -8.08
CA ASP A 22 18.55 -17.16 -8.60
C ASP A 22 18.57 -15.77 -7.94
N ALA A 23 17.69 -15.51 -6.98
CA ALA A 23 17.63 -14.22 -6.30
C ALA A 23 18.89 -13.97 -5.45
N LEU A 24 19.62 -12.90 -5.78
CA LEU A 24 20.78 -12.45 -5.00
C LEU A 24 20.35 -11.60 -3.80
N LEU A 25 19.23 -10.89 -3.92
CA LEU A 25 18.63 -10.13 -2.83
C LEU A 25 17.14 -10.48 -2.72
N ALA A 26 16.68 -10.68 -1.51
CA ALA A 26 15.25 -10.81 -1.23
C ALA A 26 14.91 -10.13 0.09
N VAL A 27 13.79 -9.40 0.07
CA VAL A 27 13.19 -8.70 1.20
C VAL A 27 11.77 -9.24 1.37
N GLN A 28 11.39 -9.56 2.61
CA GLN A 28 10.02 -9.89 2.97
C GLN A 28 9.62 -9.06 4.18
N VAL A 29 8.48 -8.38 4.09
CA VAL A 29 7.91 -7.56 5.17
C VAL A 29 6.51 -8.09 5.46
N HIS A 30 6.24 -8.41 6.71
CA HIS A 30 4.89 -8.77 7.15
C HIS A 30 4.11 -7.50 7.47
N GLU A 31 2.79 -7.49 7.24
CA GLU A 31 1.91 -6.35 7.49
C GLU A 31 1.98 -5.85 8.94
N SER A 32 2.23 -6.73 9.92
CA SER A 32 2.42 -6.31 11.31
C SER A 32 3.65 -5.41 11.49
N ALA A 33 4.73 -5.64 10.73
CA ALA A 33 5.89 -4.75 10.76
C ALA A 33 5.54 -3.38 10.15
N ALA A 34 4.79 -3.37 9.04
CA ALA A 34 4.31 -2.15 8.41
C ALA A 34 3.38 -1.35 9.35
N ASN A 35 2.37 -2.01 9.93
CA ASN A 35 1.42 -1.39 10.86
C ASN A 35 2.10 -0.84 12.13
N ASN A 36 3.13 -1.51 12.63
CA ASN A 36 3.94 -0.98 13.74
C ASN A 36 4.75 0.27 13.34
N ALA A 37 5.26 0.33 12.11
CA ALA A 37 5.93 1.53 11.60
C ALA A 37 4.93 2.69 11.44
N VAL A 38 3.75 2.40 10.88
CA VAL A 38 2.64 3.36 10.73
C VAL A 38 2.19 3.92 12.08
N ALA A 39 2.04 3.07 13.11
CA ALA A 39 1.67 3.53 14.45
C ALA A 39 2.67 4.55 15.03
N ARG A 40 3.96 4.42 14.70
CA ARG A 40 5.02 5.37 15.11
C ARG A 40 4.95 6.72 14.39
N LEU A 41 4.14 6.85 13.34
CA LEU A 41 3.83 8.14 12.73
C LEU A 41 2.99 9.04 13.66
N GLY A 42 2.43 8.47 14.73
CA GLY A 42 1.75 9.21 15.79
C GLY A 42 0.67 10.12 15.24
N LEU A 43 -0.19 9.55 14.38
CA LEU A 43 -1.32 10.23 13.74
C LEU A 43 -2.60 10.13 14.56
N SER A 44 -2.73 9.08 15.39
CA SER A 44 -3.91 8.77 16.19
C SER A 44 -4.47 9.99 16.92
N GLY A 45 -5.74 10.32 16.66
CA GLY A 45 -6.48 11.40 17.32
C GLY A 45 -5.95 12.81 17.02
N ARG A 46 -5.03 12.96 16.07
CA ARG A 46 -4.41 14.24 15.75
C ARG A 46 -4.96 14.82 14.46
N ARG A 47 -4.98 16.14 14.44
CA ARG A 47 -5.34 16.96 13.30
C ARG A 47 -4.11 17.51 12.61
N PHE A 48 -4.13 17.53 11.29
CA PHE A 48 -3.08 18.10 10.44
C PHE A 48 -3.70 18.86 9.27
N ALA A 49 -3.06 19.94 8.83
CA ALA A 49 -3.21 20.39 7.45
C ALA A 49 -2.57 19.35 6.52
N LEU A 50 -3.10 19.14 5.30
CA LEU A 50 -2.56 18.11 4.40
C LEU A 50 -1.08 18.33 4.04
N GLU A 51 -0.66 19.59 3.87
CA GLU A 51 0.73 19.96 3.60
C GLU A 51 1.67 19.60 4.76
N ASP A 52 1.25 19.89 6.00
CA ASP A 52 1.97 19.55 7.22
C ASP A 52 2.02 18.04 7.45
N LEU A 53 0.97 17.32 7.05
CA LEU A 53 0.93 15.87 7.13
C LEU A 53 2.00 15.24 6.25
N VAL A 54 2.12 15.67 4.99
CA VAL A 54 3.16 15.17 4.07
C VAL A 54 4.54 15.40 4.65
N THR A 55 4.80 16.61 5.14
CA THR A 55 6.08 16.98 5.75
C THR A 55 6.38 16.16 7.01
N THR A 56 5.39 15.99 7.88
CA THR A 56 5.51 15.22 9.12
C THR A 56 5.81 13.74 8.85
N VAL A 57 5.10 13.14 7.89
CA VAL A 57 5.31 11.72 7.53
C VAL A 57 6.68 11.55 6.88
N ALA A 58 7.07 12.42 5.96
CA ALA A 58 8.37 12.37 5.29
C ALA A 58 9.53 12.47 6.30
N ALA A 59 9.46 13.43 7.22
CA ALA A 59 10.46 13.60 8.28
C ALA A 59 10.59 12.35 9.17
N ARG A 60 9.48 11.70 9.54
CA ARG A 60 9.51 10.48 10.36
C ARG A 60 10.00 9.25 9.62
N LEU A 61 9.84 9.23 8.30
CA LEU A 61 10.39 8.17 7.44
C LEU A 61 11.85 8.45 7.05
N GLY A 62 12.41 9.60 7.41
CA GLY A 62 13.76 10.00 7.03
C GLY A 62 13.92 10.22 5.53
N VAL A 63 12.84 10.63 4.84
CA VAL A 63 12.82 10.93 3.41
C VAL A 63 12.59 12.41 3.18
N GLU A 64 13.15 12.93 2.09
CA GLU A 64 12.94 14.33 1.68
C GLU A 64 11.43 14.57 1.44
N PRO A 65 10.82 15.55 2.10
CA PRO A 65 9.42 15.87 1.88
C PRO A 65 9.22 16.40 0.46
N ARG A 66 8.35 15.74 -0.31
CA ARG A 66 7.90 16.23 -1.61
C ARG A 66 6.40 16.43 -1.58
N VAL A 67 5.98 17.65 -1.21
CA VAL A 67 4.57 18.05 -1.26
C VAL A 67 4.13 18.06 -2.72
N PRO A 68 3.05 17.35 -3.07
CA PRO A 68 2.54 17.37 -4.43
C PRO A 68 1.92 18.70 -4.83
N ASP A 69 2.19 19.18 -6.05
CA ASP A 69 1.59 20.42 -6.59
C ASP A 69 0.07 20.32 -6.74
N ASP A 70 -0.45 19.09 -6.92
CA ASP A 70 -1.87 18.81 -7.06
C ASP A 70 -2.59 18.57 -5.71
N LEU A 71 -1.87 18.66 -4.59
CA LEU A 71 -2.43 18.44 -3.26
C LEU A 71 -3.50 19.51 -2.95
N PRO A 72 -4.68 19.13 -2.43
CA PRO A 72 -5.71 20.09 -2.07
C PRO A 72 -5.25 21.08 -0.99
N GLU A 73 -5.31 22.38 -1.31
CA GLU A 73 -5.04 23.46 -0.36
C GLU A 73 -6.20 23.65 0.63
N HIS A 74 -5.87 24.19 1.81
CA HIS A 74 -6.83 24.51 2.88
C HIS A 74 -7.71 23.32 3.28
N VAL A 75 -7.16 22.10 3.19
CA VAL A 75 -7.78 20.89 3.70
C VAL A 75 -7.05 20.43 4.95
N SER A 76 -7.82 20.24 6.02
CA SER A 76 -7.38 19.62 7.27
C SER A 76 -7.99 18.23 7.41
N VAL A 77 -7.22 17.30 7.99
CA VAL A 77 -7.69 15.96 8.33
C VAL A 77 -7.49 15.72 9.82
N SER A 78 -8.49 15.15 10.47
CA SER A 78 -8.43 14.66 11.85
C SER A 78 -8.50 13.14 11.81
N PHE A 79 -7.42 12.49 12.22
CA PHE A 79 -7.37 11.02 12.23
C PHE A 79 -8.10 10.45 13.44
N ALA A 80 -8.74 9.31 13.25
CA ALA A 80 -9.36 8.58 14.34
C ALA A 80 -8.33 8.21 15.43
N ALA A 81 -8.79 8.15 16.68
CA ALA A 81 -7.94 7.78 17.81
C ALA A 81 -7.42 6.33 17.70
N ALA A 82 -8.29 5.41 17.25
CA ALA A 82 -7.98 4.00 17.07
C ALA A 82 -7.71 3.69 15.59
N GLU A 83 -6.62 2.96 15.32
CA GLU A 83 -6.24 2.46 13.98
C GLU A 83 -6.45 3.49 12.84
N PRO A 84 -5.80 4.67 12.91
CA PRO A 84 -5.98 5.72 11.92
C PRO A 84 -5.52 5.32 10.53
N ILE A 85 -4.53 4.43 10.44
CA ILE A 85 -4.07 3.83 9.19
C ILE A 85 -3.79 2.34 9.46
N ARG A 86 -4.29 1.48 8.57
CA ARG A 86 -4.05 0.03 8.58
C ARG A 86 -3.61 -0.40 7.20
N VAL A 87 -2.54 -1.20 7.14
CA VAL A 87 -2.00 -1.81 5.92
C VAL A 87 -2.20 -3.31 6.00
N THR A 88 -2.75 -3.91 4.96
CA THR A 88 -2.86 -5.37 4.81
C THR A 88 -2.30 -5.82 3.46
N CYS A 89 -1.91 -7.08 3.35
CA CYS A 89 -1.37 -7.67 2.11
C CYS A 89 -2.13 -8.94 1.76
N GLU A 90 -3.05 -8.87 0.79
CA GLU A 90 -3.93 -9.96 0.39
C GLU A 90 -4.25 -9.87 -1.10
N ASP A 91 -4.63 -11.00 -1.72
CA ASP A 91 -5.09 -11.05 -3.12
C ASP A 91 -4.18 -10.38 -4.18
N GLY A 92 -2.86 -10.36 -3.94
CA GLY A 92 -1.90 -9.73 -4.83
C GLY A 92 -1.78 -8.20 -4.66
N LEU A 93 -2.42 -7.64 -3.64
CA LEU A 93 -2.56 -6.20 -3.42
C LEU A 93 -2.09 -5.81 -2.01
N VAL A 94 -1.61 -4.57 -1.92
CA VAL A 94 -1.37 -3.87 -0.65
C VAL A 94 -2.56 -2.95 -0.43
N HIS A 95 -3.34 -3.24 0.60
CA HIS A 95 -4.52 -2.46 0.96
C HIS A 95 -4.15 -1.46 2.04
N VAL A 96 -4.59 -0.23 1.87
CA VAL A 96 -4.41 0.86 2.83
C VAL A 96 -5.79 1.37 3.23
N HIS A 97 -6.12 1.18 4.50
CA HIS A 97 -7.30 1.75 5.13
C HIS A 97 -6.88 2.97 5.93
N VAL A 98 -7.63 4.05 5.80
CA VAL A 98 -7.45 5.29 6.55
C VAL A 98 -8.76 5.65 7.22
N THR A 99 -8.72 5.82 8.54
CA THR A 99 -9.87 6.16 9.37
C THR A 99 -9.72 7.58 9.88
N LEU A 100 -10.66 8.44 9.54
CA LEU A 100 -10.68 9.86 9.90
C LEU A 100 -11.93 10.18 10.71
N ASP A 101 -11.75 10.94 11.79
CA ASP A 101 -12.86 11.56 12.53
C ASP A 101 -13.47 12.70 11.72
N SER A 102 -12.62 13.51 11.07
CA SER A 102 -13.07 14.58 10.19
C SER A 102 -12.13 14.87 9.02
N LEU A 103 -12.70 15.38 7.93
CA LEU A 103 -11.99 16.05 6.86
C LEU A 103 -12.67 17.39 6.64
N GLU A 104 -11.90 18.47 6.72
CA GLU A 104 -12.43 19.84 6.69
C GLU A 104 -11.76 20.61 5.56
N SER A 105 -12.58 21.22 4.72
CA SER A 105 -12.18 22.16 3.68
C SER A 105 -12.83 23.50 3.96
N SER A 106 -12.32 24.57 3.35
CA SER A 106 -12.89 25.93 3.47
C SER A 106 -14.40 26.01 3.19
N ARG A 107 -14.95 25.09 2.38
CA ARG A 107 -16.37 25.09 1.99
C ARG A 107 -17.23 24.10 2.77
N ARG A 108 -16.66 23.01 3.28
CA ARG A 108 -17.41 21.84 3.77
C ARG A 108 -16.57 21.01 4.74
N SER A 109 -17.28 20.31 5.61
CA SER A 109 -16.69 19.35 6.55
C SER A 109 -17.41 18.01 6.43
N TRP A 110 -16.63 16.94 6.50
CA TRP A 110 -17.07 15.56 6.46
C TRP A 110 -16.58 14.84 7.72
N TYR A 111 -17.30 13.84 8.18
CA TYR A 111 -17.05 13.17 9.46
C TYR A 111 -17.18 11.66 9.32
N ASP A 112 -16.49 10.93 10.21
CA ASP A 112 -16.51 9.46 10.28
C ASP A 112 -16.18 8.81 8.92
N ILE A 113 -15.08 9.25 8.31
CA ILE A 113 -14.68 8.81 6.97
C ILE A 113 -13.73 7.62 7.08
N VAL A 114 -14.06 6.55 6.36
CA VAL A 114 -13.18 5.41 6.13
C VAL A 114 -12.83 5.36 4.65
N ALA A 115 -11.57 5.65 4.33
CA ALA A 115 -11.03 5.53 2.99
C ALA A 115 -10.26 4.22 2.83
N HIS A 116 -10.47 3.53 1.72
CA HIS A 116 -9.75 2.32 1.37
C HIS A 116 -9.18 2.44 -0.04
N VAL A 117 -7.89 2.12 -0.17
CA VAL A 117 -7.14 2.19 -1.42
C VAL A 117 -6.33 0.91 -1.56
N ALA A 118 -6.41 0.28 -2.74
CA ALA A 118 -5.61 -0.88 -3.05
C ALA A 118 -4.46 -0.50 -4.00
N TYR A 119 -3.31 -1.13 -3.80
CA TYR A 119 -2.13 -0.96 -4.63
C TYR A 119 -1.60 -2.30 -5.11
N ARG A 120 -1.31 -2.41 -6.41
CA ARG A 120 -0.63 -3.56 -6.99
C ARG A 120 0.88 -3.34 -6.97
N PRO A 121 1.68 -4.27 -6.42
CA PRO A 121 3.11 -4.29 -6.63
C PRO A 121 3.43 -4.64 -8.09
N VAL A 122 4.19 -3.78 -8.76
CA VAL A 122 4.58 -3.93 -10.16
C VAL A 122 6.10 -3.79 -10.28
N VAL A 123 6.72 -4.71 -10.99
CA VAL A 123 8.14 -4.68 -11.35
C VAL A 123 8.35 -3.72 -12.51
N ASP A 124 9.31 -2.81 -12.38
CA ASP A 124 9.72 -1.86 -13.41
C ASP A 124 11.27 -1.81 -13.47
N GLY A 125 11.85 -2.75 -14.24
CA GLY A 125 13.29 -2.94 -14.32
C GLY A 125 13.91 -3.34 -12.97
N MET A 126 14.76 -2.48 -12.41
CA MET A 126 15.29 -2.64 -11.05
C MET A 126 14.27 -2.29 -9.97
N GLN A 127 13.35 -1.37 -10.27
CA GLN A 127 12.44 -0.80 -9.30
C GLN A 127 11.24 -1.73 -9.08
N VAL A 128 10.66 -1.63 -7.89
CA VAL A 128 9.31 -2.11 -7.64
C VAL A 128 8.45 -0.94 -7.21
N CYS A 129 7.33 -0.75 -7.90
CA CYS A 129 6.38 0.31 -7.63
C CYS A 129 5.07 -0.27 -7.09
N LEU A 130 4.42 0.46 -6.20
CA LEU A 130 3.00 0.28 -5.91
C LEU A 130 2.21 1.18 -6.86
N GLU A 131 1.38 0.57 -7.70
CA GLU A 131 0.44 1.27 -8.59
C GLU A 131 -0.96 1.17 -8.02
N ARG A 132 -1.71 2.28 -8.01
CA ARG A 132 -3.08 2.26 -7.47
C ARG A 132 -3.98 1.40 -8.36
N GLU A 133 -4.64 0.43 -7.73
CA GLU A 133 -5.63 -0.43 -8.35
C GLU A 133 -7.05 0.02 -7.98
N GLY A 134 -7.87 0.24 -9.00
CA GLY A 134 -9.27 0.63 -8.81
C GLY A 134 -9.46 2.05 -8.25
N PRO A 135 -10.72 2.44 -7.96
CA PRO A 135 -11.05 3.72 -7.37
C PRO A 135 -10.76 3.74 -5.87
N VAL A 136 -10.59 4.94 -5.30
CA VAL A 136 -10.63 5.10 -3.83
C VAL A 136 -12.04 4.80 -3.36
N GLN A 137 -12.16 3.80 -2.48
CA GLN A 137 -13.41 3.44 -1.83
C GLN A 137 -13.56 4.31 -0.60
N LEU A 138 -14.71 4.96 -0.47
CA LEU A 138 -15.03 5.79 0.69
C LEU A 138 -16.28 5.21 1.33
N SER A 139 -16.27 5.12 2.65
CA SER A 139 -17.35 4.61 3.48
C SER A 139 -17.36 5.37 4.80
N GLY A 140 -18.37 5.14 5.64
CA GLY A 140 -18.52 5.87 6.90
C GLY A 140 -19.97 5.95 7.36
N PRO A 141 -20.26 5.81 8.67
CA PRO A 141 -21.61 5.99 9.21
C PRO A 141 -22.24 7.34 8.84
N GLY A 142 -21.43 8.39 8.75
CA GLY A 142 -21.85 9.75 8.39
C GLY A 142 -22.23 9.96 6.92
N HIS A 143 -22.08 8.95 6.05
CA HIS A 143 -22.16 9.10 4.60
C HIS A 143 -23.07 8.05 3.93
N GLN A 144 -24.36 8.05 4.29
CA GLN A 144 -25.35 7.22 3.61
C GLN A 144 -25.78 7.84 2.26
N GLY A 145 -25.33 7.23 1.16
CA GLY A 145 -25.99 7.30 -0.15
C GLY A 145 -25.66 8.47 -1.08
N ARG A 146 -25.12 9.59 -0.58
CA ARG A 146 -24.63 10.70 -1.41
C ARG A 146 -23.15 10.95 -1.13
N MET A 147 -22.31 10.08 -1.67
CA MET A 147 -20.86 10.29 -1.65
C MET A 147 -20.55 11.57 -2.41
N GLU A 148 -20.22 12.65 -1.69
CA GLU A 148 -20.03 13.96 -2.30
C GLU A 148 -18.88 13.89 -3.31
N ILE A 149 -19.15 14.33 -4.54
CA ILE A 149 -18.17 14.42 -5.64
C ILE A 149 -16.88 15.09 -5.14
N ALA A 150 -17.02 16.13 -4.31
CA ALA A 150 -15.92 16.84 -3.69
C ALA A 150 -14.98 15.94 -2.86
N LEU A 151 -15.53 15.06 -2.02
CA LEU A 151 -14.74 14.14 -1.20
C LEU A 151 -13.95 13.16 -2.07
N ARG A 152 -14.60 12.62 -3.11
CA ARG A 152 -13.92 11.76 -4.10
C ARG A 152 -12.80 12.50 -4.84
N THR A 153 -13.00 13.77 -5.17
CA THR A 153 -11.96 14.59 -5.80
C THR A 153 -10.76 14.80 -4.87
N ILE A 154 -10.99 15.11 -3.60
CA ILE A 154 -9.91 15.29 -2.60
C ILE A 154 -9.12 13.99 -2.46
N PHE A 155 -9.79 12.87 -2.20
CA PHE A 155 -9.13 11.57 -2.06
C PHE A 155 -8.48 11.09 -3.36
N GLY A 156 -9.05 11.43 -4.51
CA GLY A 156 -8.44 11.15 -5.82
C GLY A 156 -7.12 11.88 -6.03
N LYS A 157 -6.94 13.07 -5.45
CA LYS A 157 -5.68 13.82 -5.46
C LYS A 157 -4.68 13.29 -4.43
N ILE A 158 -5.14 13.05 -3.20
CA ILE A 158 -4.31 12.46 -2.12
C ILE A 158 -3.74 11.10 -2.58
N PHE A 159 -4.57 10.28 -3.21
CA PHE A 159 -4.21 8.99 -3.77
C PHE A 159 -4.26 9.03 -5.30
N ALA A 160 -3.51 9.96 -5.91
CA ALA A 160 -3.40 10.08 -7.37
C ALA A 160 -3.06 8.75 -8.04
N LYS A 161 -3.78 8.37 -9.11
CA LYS A 161 -3.58 7.06 -9.77
C LYS A 161 -2.23 7.00 -10.49
N GLU A 162 -1.84 8.15 -11.02
CA GLU A 162 -0.66 8.38 -11.83
C GLU A 162 0.61 8.36 -10.98
N ARG A 163 0.46 8.51 -9.65
CA ARG A 163 1.57 8.54 -8.70
C ARG A 163 1.92 7.12 -8.25
N ARG A 164 2.96 6.57 -8.88
CA ARG A 164 3.59 5.32 -8.46
C ARG A 164 4.39 5.55 -7.17
N ILE A 165 4.27 4.64 -6.20
CA ILE A 165 5.05 4.70 -4.95
C ILE A 165 6.23 3.72 -5.09
N PRO A 166 7.49 4.21 -5.21
CA PRO A 166 8.65 3.33 -5.28
C PRO A 166 8.88 2.64 -3.93
N LEU A 167 9.13 1.33 -3.96
CA LEU A 167 9.43 0.53 -2.77
C LEU A 167 10.92 0.38 -2.50
N LEU A 168 11.77 0.49 -3.53
CA LEU A 168 13.21 0.48 -3.35
C LEU A 168 13.72 1.91 -3.14
N PRO A 169 14.58 2.15 -2.13
CA PRO A 169 15.23 3.44 -1.95
C PRO A 169 15.95 3.89 -3.22
N ALA A 170 15.91 5.19 -3.52
CA ALA A 170 16.52 5.73 -4.72
C ALA A 170 18.00 5.35 -4.85
N GLY A 171 18.76 5.43 -3.76
CA GLY A 171 20.18 5.06 -3.74
C GLY A 171 20.47 3.57 -3.95
N LEU A 172 19.47 2.68 -3.78
CA LEU A 172 19.59 1.27 -4.16
C LEU A 172 19.29 1.10 -5.65
N ALA A 173 18.20 1.71 -6.12
CA ALA A 173 17.73 1.58 -7.50
C ALA A 173 18.69 2.22 -8.53
N SER A 174 19.42 3.29 -8.15
CA SER A 174 20.37 3.98 -9.03
C SER A 174 21.83 3.56 -8.81
N ASN A 175 22.10 2.56 -7.97
CA ASN A 175 23.48 2.18 -7.63
C ASN A 175 24.18 1.50 -8.82
N PRO A 176 25.28 2.04 -9.35
CA PRO A 176 25.99 1.45 -10.49
C PRO A 176 26.49 0.03 -10.23
N ARG A 177 26.81 -0.31 -8.96
CA ARG A 177 27.26 -1.65 -8.57
C ARG A 177 26.17 -2.71 -8.65
N LEU A 178 24.91 -2.29 -8.75
CA LEU A 178 23.76 -3.17 -8.86
C LEU A 178 23.16 -3.13 -10.26
N ALA A 179 23.77 -2.43 -11.23
CA ALA A 179 23.18 -2.22 -12.57
C ALA A 179 22.81 -3.52 -13.31
N ASP A 180 23.50 -4.63 -12.99
CA ASP A 180 23.24 -5.94 -13.60
C ASP A 180 22.12 -6.74 -12.93
N LEU A 181 21.42 -6.17 -11.93
CA LEU A 181 20.26 -6.79 -11.30
C LEU A 181 18.95 -6.25 -11.91
N ARG A 182 17.88 -7.02 -11.73
CA ARG A 182 16.51 -6.61 -11.98
C ARG A 182 15.61 -7.16 -10.90
N ALA A 183 14.50 -6.48 -10.64
CA ALA A 183 13.44 -7.05 -9.84
C ALA A 183 12.80 -8.23 -10.59
N VAL A 184 12.67 -9.36 -9.92
CA VAL A 184 12.10 -10.61 -10.47
C VAL A 184 10.89 -11.10 -9.68
N GLN A 185 10.61 -10.48 -8.53
CA GLN A 185 9.45 -10.78 -7.70
C GLN A 185 8.95 -9.51 -7.04
N ALA A 186 7.63 -9.31 -7.09
CA ALA A 186 6.88 -8.33 -6.31
C ALA A 186 5.51 -8.94 -6.01
N VAL A 187 5.31 -9.46 -4.79
CA VAL A 187 4.10 -10.20 -4.42
C VAL A 187 3.57 -9.69 -3.09
N ALA A 188 2.27 -9.46 -3.01
CA ALA A 188 1.54 -9.18 -1.78
C ALA A 188 0.52 -10.29 -1.53
N THR A 189 0.71 -11.11 -0.50
CA THR A 189 -0.17 -12.26 -0.22
C THR A 189 -0.02 -12.73 1.22
N ASP A 190 -1.10 -13.22 1.82
CA ASP A 190 -1.11 -13.83 3.15
C ASP A 190 -0.44 -12.97 4.24
N GLY A 191 -0.63 -11.65 4.20
CA GLY A 191 -0.02 -10.70 5.14
C GLY A 191 1.44 -10.34 4.80
N TRP A 192 2.01 -10.83 3.70
CA TRP A 192 3.38 -10.58 3.29
C TRP A 192 3.47 -9.72 2.03
N LEU A 193 4.38 -8.74 2.06
CA LEU A 193 4.94 -8.10 0.88
C LEU A 193 6.36 -8.64 0.65
N ALA A 194 6.60 -9.26 -0.51
CA ALA A 194 7.87 -9.89 -0.86
C ALA A 194 8.43 -9.34 -2.17
N LEU A 195 9.69 -8.92 -2.12
CA LEU A 195 10.47 -8.41 -3.25
C LEU A 195 11.74 -9.24 -3.43
N ALA A 196 12.13 -9.50 -4.67
CA ALA A 196 13.41 -10.15 -4.97
C ALA A 196 14.10 -9.55 -6.19
N LEU A 197 15.43 -9.47 -6.13
CA LEU A 197 16.30 -9.05 -7.23
C LEU A 197 17.21 -10.20 -7.66
N ALA A 198 17.39 -10.38 -8.96
CA ALA A 198 18.26 -11.38 -9.56
C ALA A 198 19.03 -10.79 -10.74
N PRO A 199 20.09 -11.45 -11.24
CA PRO A 199 20.83 -10.98 -12.40
C PRO A 199 19.93 -10.87 -13.64
N THR A 200 20.17 -9.85 -14.46
CA THR A 200 19.43 -9.63 -15.72
C THR A 200 19.62 -10.78 -16.71
N THR A 201 20.76 -11.48 -16.62
CA THR A 201 21.10 -12.64 -17.46
C THR A 201 20.38 -13.93 -17.07
N THR A 202 19.69 -13.97 -15.94
CA THR A 202 18.93 -15.17 -15.54
C THR A 202 17.48 -15.04 -15.99
N THR A 203 17.11 -15.84 -17.00
CA THR A 203 15.74 -15.99 -17.50
C THR A 203 14.89 -16.76 -16.48
N GLY A 204 14.59 -16.14 -15.34
CA GLY A 204 13.68 -16.67 -14.33
C GLY A 204 12.23 -16.47 -14.76
N VAL A 205 11.49 -17.58 -14.88
CA VAL A 205 10.05 -17.61 -15.16
C VAL A 205 9.31 -16.77 -14.12
N SER A 206 8.66 -15.69 -14.59
CA SER A 206 7.72 -14.91 -13.79
C SER A 206 6.59 -15.82 -13.32
N ALA A 207 6.56 -16.11 -12.02
CA ALA A 207 5.41 -16.76 -11.41
C ALA A 207 4.28 -15.72 -11.32
N ALA A 208 3.46 -15.68 -12.38
CA ALA A 208 2.14 -15.07 -12.32
C ALA A 208 1.35 -15.71 -11.17
N PRO A 209 0.50 -14.95 -10.44
CA PRO A 209 -0.40 -15.54 -9.47
C PRO A 209 -1.28 -16.54 -10.21
N ALA A 210 -1.25 -17.80 -9.78
CA ALA A 210 -2.16 -18.81 -10.27
C ALA A 210 -3.58 -18.40 -9.85
N THR A 211 -4.31 -17.76 -10.75
CA THR A 211 -5.77 -17.66 -10.68
C THR A 211 -6.30 -19.08 -10.59
N ALA A 212 -6.78 -19.46 -9.41
CA ALA A 212 -7.55 -20.68 -9.23
C ALA A 212 -8.88 -20.53 -9.98
N THR A 213 -8.90 -20.98 -11.23
CA THR A 213 -10.14 -21.13 -12.00
C THR A 213 -10.90 -22.34 -11.47
N GLY A 214 -11.63 -22.17 -10.38
CA GLY A 214 -12.66 -23.10 -9.92
C GLY A 214 -13.94 -22.84 -10.71
N ALA A 215 -14.18 -23.62 -11.76
CA ALA A 215 -15.47 -23.63 -12.46
C ALA A 215 -16.58 -24.16 -11.53
N PRO A 216 -17.77 -23.53 -11.45
CA PRO A 216 -18.90 -24.11 -10.73
C PRO A 216 -19.53 -25.21 -11.60
N ALA A 217 -19.46 -26.45 -11.12
CA ALA A 217 -20.20 -27.58 -11.67
C ALA A 217 -21.71 -27.34 -11.50
N GLN A 218 -22.40 -27.06 -12.62
CA GLN A 218 -23.86 -27.06 -12.68
C GLN A 218 -24.37 -28.48 -12.48
N ARG A 219 -24.91 -28.78 -11.29
CA ARG A 219 -25.60 -30.03 -11.00
C ARG A 219 -27.07 -29.86 -11.36
N LEU A 220 -27.44 -30.29 -12.57
CA LEU A 220 -28.84 -30.43 -13.00
C LEU A 220 -29.61 -31.33 -12.01
N LEU A 221 -30.60 -30.75 -11.33
CA LEU A 221 -31.68 -31.49 -10.68
C LEU A 221 -32.68 -31.95 -11.76
N ARG A 222 -32.60 -33.21 -12.19
CA ARG A 222 -33.72 -33.88 -12.85
C ARG A 222 -34.76 -34.25 -11.77
N ARG A 223 -35.91 -33.57 -11.77
CA ARG A 223 -37.11 -34.06 -11.11
C ARG A 223 -37.76 -35.14 -11.99
N ARG A 224 -38.15 -36.23 -11.34
CA ARG A 224 -39.08 -37.25 -11.87
C ARG A 224 -40.50 -36.71 -11.84
#